data_AF-A0A662MK42-F1
#
_entry.id   AF-A0A662MK42-F1
#
_cell.length_a   1.000
_cell.length_b   1.000
_cell.length_c   1.000
_cell.angle_alpha   90.00
_cell.angle_beta   90.00
_cell.angle_gamma   90.00
#
_symmetry.space_group_name_H-M   'P 1'
#
loop_
_entity.id
_entity.type
_entity.pdbx_description
1 polymer ?
#
loop_
_entity_poly.entity_id
_entity_poly.type
_entity_poly.pdbx_seq_one_letter_code
_entity_poly.pdbx_strand_id
1 'polypeptide(L)'
;MPYLVVKRSYIGFKADISKKLMHIEGDFEINEILMELDESTKSMLVKSLGSREFTLEDIKKKDENLSEALRRVYDIAKARKVGDMDVLLIVDKI
;
A
#
# COMPACT_ATOMS: atom_id res chain seq x y z
N MET A 1 -7.42 1.65 17.17
CA MET A 1 -6.05 1.19 16.88
C MET A 1 -5.61 1.86 15.58
N PRO A 2 -4.33 2.25 15.39
CA PRO A 2 -3.90 2.84 14.13
C PRO A 2 -3.93 1.79 13.01
N TYR A 3 -4.24 2.20 11.78
CA TYR A 3 -4.09 1.37 10.58
C TYR A 3 -2.85 1.80 9.81
N LEU A 4 -2.32 0.93 8.97
CA LEU A 4 -1.17 1.23 8.11
C LEU A 4 -1.59 1.09 6.64
N VAL A 5 -1.16 2.02 5.80
CA VAL A 5 -1.08 1.79 4.35
C VAL A 5 0.28 1.22 4.06
N VAL A 6 0.31 0.00 3.51
CA VAL A 6 1.55 -0.67 3.12
C VAL A 6 1.56 -0.93 1.62
N LYS A 7 2.72 -0.78 0.99
CA LYS A 7 2.96 -1.33 -0.35
C LYS A 7 3.39 -2.77 -0.19
N ARG A 8 2.63 -3.69 -0.81
CA ARG A 8 3.00 -5.09 -0.89
C ARG A 8 3.91 -5.30 -2.09
N SER A 9 5.03 -5.98 -1.88
CA SER A 9 5.98 -6.35 -2.92
C SER A 9 6.44 -7.77 -2.70
N TYR A 10 6.76 -8.45 -3.81
CA TYR A 10 7.24 -9.82 -3.77
C TYR A 10 8.69 -9.86 -4.21
N ILE A 11 9.53 -10.46 -3.38
CA ILE A 11 10.91 -10.73 -3.73
C ILE A 11 11.02 -12.20 -4.09
N GLY A 12 11.12 -12.45 -5.39
CA GLY A 12 11.52 -13.77 -5.89
C GLY A 12 13.02 -14.00 -5.73
N PHE A 13 13.45 -15.26 -5.80
CA PHE A 13 14.85 -15.70 -5.62
C PHE A 13 15.90 -15.04 -6.55
N LYS A 14 15.48 -14.31 -7.59
CA LYS A 14 16.38 -13.64 -8.55
C LYS A 14 16.89 -12.26 -8.11
N ALA A 15 16.35 -11.66 -7.04
CA ALA A 15 16.83 -10.36 -6.56
C ALA A 15 18.12 -10.50 -5.74
N ASP A 16 18.98 -9.47 -5.71
CA ASP A 16 20.24 -9.51 -4.97
C ASP A 16 20.05 -9.65 -3.46
N ILE A 17 18.93 -9.15 -2.93
CA ILE A 17 18.57 -9.36 -1.53
C ILE A 17 18.17 -10.81 -1.25
N SER A 18 17.62 -11.52 -2.24
CA SER A 18 17.32 -12.95 -2.15
C SER A 18 18.60 -13.77 -2.01
N LYS A 19 19.72 -13.35 -2.62
CA LYS A 19 21.04 -13.98 -2.39
C LYS A 19 21.49 -13.84 -0.93
N LYS A 20 21.16 -12.73 -0.27
CA LYS A 20 21.44 -12.53 1.17
C LYS A 20 20.51 -13.33 2.07
N LEU A 21 19.32 -13.66 1.57
CA LEU A 21 18.31 -14.49 2.25
C LEU A 21 18.35 -15.96 1.80
N MET A 22 19.38 -16.37 1.06
CA MET A 22 19.56 -17.69 0.45
C MET A 22 19.41 -18.88 1.42
N HIS A 23 19.67 -18.67 2.71
CA HIS A 23 19.54 -19.71 3.73
C HIS A 23 18.11 -19.86 4.29
N ILE A 24 17.19 -19.00 3.85
CA ILE A 24 15.79 -19.02 4.24
C ILE A 24 15.01 -19.48 3.00
N GLU A 25 14.54 -20.73 3.02
CA GLU A 25 13.64 -21.22 1.98
C GLU A 25 12.31 -20.47 2.07
N GLY A 26 11.91 -19.83 0.97
CA GLY A 26 10.58 -19.25 0.85
C GLY A 26 10.50 -18.07 -0.09
N ASP A 27 9.27 -17.75 -0.43
CA ASP A 27 8.90 -16.55 -1.13
C ASP A 27 8.67 -15.42 -0.15
N PHE A 28 9.32 -14.28 -0.37
CA PHE A 28 9.29 -13.16 0.57
C PHE A 28 8.27 -12.11 0.14
N GLU A 29 7.20 -12.01 0.92
CA GLU A 29 6.34 -10.85 0.90
C GLU A 29 6.99 -9.74 1.74
N ILE A 30 7.26 -8.59 1.10
CA ILE A 30 7.69 -7.37 1.77
C ILE A 30 6.54 -6.39 1.80
N ASN A 31 6.22 -5.91 3.00
CA ASN A 31 5.28 -4.83 3.24
C ASN A 31 6.05 -3.57 3.64
N GLU A 32 6.14 -2.59 2.74
CA GLU A 32 6.73 -1.29 3.04
C GLU A 32 5.65 -0.36 3.62
N ILE A 33 5.85 0.14 4.83
CA ILE A 33 4.93 1.09 5.47
C ILE A 33 5.06 2.46 4.80
N LEU A 34 3.96 2.94 4.23
CA LEU A 34 3.89 4.27 3.63
C LEU A 34 3.43 5.33 4.64
N MET A 35 2.37 5.04 5.38
CA MET A 35 1.80 5.94 6.38
C MET A 35 0.88 5.23 7.37
N GLU A 36 0.62 5.91 8.49
CA GLU A 36 -0.43 5.53 9.44
C GLU A 36 -1.74 6.24 9.12
N LEU A 37 -2.85 5.59 9.43
CA LEU A 37 -4.21 6.09 9.31
C LEU A 37 -4.94 5.95 10.64
N ASP A 38 -5.80 6.91 10.94
CA ASP A 38 -6.83 6.74 11.97
C ASP A 38 -8.03 5.92 11.43
N GLU A 39 -8.91 5.48 12.34
CA GLU A 39 -10.09 4.67 12.00
C GLU A 39 -11.03 5.40 11.02
N SER A 40 -11.20 6.72 11.20
CA SER A 40 -12.08 7.53 10.35
C SER A 40 -11.58 7.57 8.90
N THR A 41 -10.29 7.81 8.72
CA THR A 41 -9.61 7.89 7.43
C THR A 41 -9.63 6.54 6.74
N LYS A 42 -9.29 5.46 7.47
CA LYS A 42 -9.41 4.09 6.94
C LYS A 42 -10.84 3.79 6.51
N SER A 43 -11.83 4.14 7.31
CA SER A 43 -13.24 3.85 6.98
C SER A 43 -13.71 4.61 5.74
N MET A 44 -13.28 5.86 5.58
CA MET A 44 -13.50 6.64 4.36
C MET A 44 -12.82 6.00 3.15
N LEU A 45 -11.55 5.61 3.25
CA LEU A 45 -10.80 4.99 2.16
C LEU A 45 -11.47 3.69 1.69
N VAL A 46 -11.80 2.79 2.61
CA VAL A 46 -12.45 1.52 2.30
C VAL A 46 -13.83 1.74 1.69
N LYS A 47 -14.61 2.72 2.18
CA LYS A 47 -15.92 3.05 1.61
C LYS A 47 -15.82 3.60 0.18
N SER A 48 -14.82 4.45 -0.09
CA SER A 48 -14.63 5.06 -1.40
C SER A 48 -14.10 4.07 -2.44
N LEU A 49 -13.18 3.20 -2.03
CA LEU A 49 -12.53 2.21 -2.90
C LEU A 49 -13.29 0.88 -2.99
N GLY A 50 -14.11 0.58 -1.98
CA GLY A 50 -14.84 -0.69 -1.89
C GLY A 50 -14.00 -1.88 -1.40
N SER A 51 -12.70 -1.65 -1.12
CA SER A 51 -11.73 -2.68 -0.75
C SER A 51 -10.67 -2.13 0.20
N ARG A 52 -9.98 -3.02 0.93
CA ARG A 52 -8.74 -2.71 1.68
C ARG A 52 -7.49 -2.85 0.81
N GLU A 53 -7.63 -3.46 -0.36
CA GLU A 53 -6.59 -3.63 -1.37
C GLU A 53 -6.92 -2.75 -2.58
N PHE A 54 -5.96 -1.94 -3.01
CA PHE A 54 -6.15 -0.99 -4.10
C PHE A 54 -4.83 -0.61 -4.76
N THR A 55 -4.91 0.01 -5.93
CA THR A 55 -3.78 0.59 -6.67
C THR A 55 -3.92 2.11 -6.76
N LEU A 56 -2.87 2.81 -7.18
CA LEU A 56 -2.99 4.26 -7.44
C LEU A 56 -3.90 4.53 -8.66
N GLU A 57 -4.01 3.58 -9.58
CA GLU A 57 -4.95 3.67 -10.70
C GLU A 57 -6.41 3.67 -10.21
N ASP A 58 -6.74 2.87 -9.19
CA ASP A 58 -8.08 2.86 -8.59
C ASP A 58 -8.45 4.20 -7.95
N ILE A 59 -7.45 4.88 -7.36
CA ILE A 59 -7.61 6.24 -6.84
C ILE A 59 -7.87 7.21 -7.99
N LYS A 60 -7.07 7.18 -9.06
CA LYS A 60 -7.25 8.05 -10.24
C LYS A 60 -8.62 7.88 -10.88
N LYS A 61 -9.14 6.65 -10.98
CA LYS A 61 -10.48 6.37 -11.54
C LYS A 61 -11.63 7.01 -10.76
N LYS A 62 -11.41 7.49 -9.53
CA LYS A 62 -12.41 8.20 -8.71
C LYS A 62 -12.38 9.73 -8.93
N ASP A 63 -11.76 10.16 -10.04
CA ASP A 63 -11.18 11.48 -10.40
C ASP A 63 -11.95 12.78 -10.07
N GLU A 64 -13.22 12.77 -9.64
CA GLU A 64 -13.97 14.03 -9.49
C GLU A 64 -14.30 14.47 -8.06
N ASN A 65 -14.10 13.60 -7.05
CA ASN A 65 -14.27 13.98 -5.63
C ASN A 65 -13.37 13.13 -4.73
N LEU A 66 -12.07 13.12 -5.03
CA LEU A 66 -11.10 12.50 -4.14
C LEU A 66 -11.16 13.18 -2.77
N SER A 67 -11.61 12.43 -1.76
CA SER A 67 -11.57 12.91 -0.38
C SER A 67 -10.13 13.31 -0.03
N GLU A 68 -9.97 14.27 0.87
CA GLU A 68 -8.66 14.73 1.33
C GLU A 68 -7.76 13.55 1.78
N ALA A 69 -8.38 12.54 2.39
CA ALA A 69 -7.77 11.27 2.74
C ALA A 69 -7.13 10.53 1.53
N LEU A 70 -7.88 10.33 0.45
CA LEU A 70 -7.38 9.66 -0.75
C LEU A 70 -6.26 10.46 -1.41
N ARG A 71 -6.40 11.79 -1.45
CA ARG A 71 -5.38 12.68 -2.00
C ARG A 71 -4.07 12.59 -1.22
N ARG A 72 -4.15 12.61 0.12
CA ARG A 72 -2.98 12.45 0.99
C ARG A 72 -2.27 11.11 0.78
N VAL A 73 -3.03 10.02 0.66
CA VAL A 73 -2.46 8.68 0.37
C VAL A 73 -1.75 8.68 -0.98
N TYR A 74 -2.39 9.25 -2.01
CA TYR A 74 -1.84 9.34 -3.36
C TYR A 74 -0.53 10.15 -3.41
N ASP A 75 -0.50 11.32 -2.78
CA ASP A 75 0.68 12.20 -2.77
C ASP A 75 1.86 11.55 -2.05
N ILE A 76 1.63 10.88 -0.92
CA ILE A 76 2.66 10.15 -0.18
C ILE A 76 3.19 8.97 -1.00
N ALA A 77 2.29 8.18 -1.61
CA ALA A 77 2.67 7.04 -2.43
C ALA A 77 3.50 7.50 -3.65
N LYS A 78 3.12 8.60 -4.30
CA LYS A 78 3.90 9.19 -5.40
C LYS A 78 5.26 9.70 -4.95
N ALA A 79 5.36 10.37 -3.80
CA ALA A 79 6.63 10.79 -3.23
C ALA A 79 7.58 9.61 -2.94
N ARG A 80 7.00 8.44 -2.58
CA ARG A 80 7.71 7.17 -2.38
C ARG A 80 7.98 6.39 -3.67
N LYS A 81 7.67 6.96 -4.84
CA LYS A 81 7.85 6.33 -6.17
C LYS A 81 7.08 5.01 -6.32
N VAL A 82 5.93 4.90 -5.68
CA VAL A 82 4.98 3.80 -5.90
C VAL A 82 4.44 3.89 -7.33
N GLY A 83 4.53 2.78 -8.06
CA GLY A 83 4.00 2.63 -9.41
C GLY A 83 2.47 2.61 -9.42
N ASP A 84 1.87 2.95 -10.56
CA ASP A 84 0.41 3.08 -10.62
C ASP A 84 -0.33 1.77 -10.37
N MET A 85 0.30 0.65 -10.76
CA MET A 85 -0.20 -0.72 -10.62
C MET A 85 0.32 -1.43 -9.36
N ASP A 86 1.14 -0.77 -8.54
CA ASP A 86 1.64 -1.38 -7.31
C ASP A 86 0.47 -1.58 -6.34
N VAL A 87 0.42 -2.75 -5.71
CA VAL A 87 -0.64 -3.11 -4.77
C VAL A 87 -0.38 -2.46 -3.41
N LEU A 88 -1.36 -1.69 -2.95
CA LEU A 88 -1.42 -1.09 -1.63
C LEU A 88 -2.48 -1.79 -0.77
N LEU A 89 -2.17 -1.99 0.50
CA LEU A 89 -3.03 -2.65 1.48
C LEU A 89 -3.23 -1.78 2.71
N ILE A 90 -4.44 -1.80 3.26
CA ILE A 90 -4.74 -1.26 4.58
C ILE A 90 -4.73 -2.41 5.59
N VAL A 91 -3.76 -2.39 6.51
CA VAL A 91 -3.58 -3.42 7.54
C VAL A 91 -3.74 -2.84 8.95
N ASP A 92 -4.15 -3.68 9.89
CA ASP A 92 -4.19 -3.32 11.31
C ASP A 92 -2.76 -3.22 11.86
N LYS A 93 -2.47 -2.16 12.63
CA LYS A 93 -1.18 -2.05 13.33
C LYS A 93 -1.18 -3.01 14.52
N ILE A 94 -0.32 -4.02 14.47
CA ILE A 94 -0.07 -5.01 15.54
C ILE A 94 0.72 -4.36 16.67
#